data_AF-A0A9Q0VHF5-F1
#
_entry.id   AF-A0A9Q0VHF5-F1
#
_cell.length_a   1.000
_cell.length_b   1.000
_cell.length_c   1.000
_cell.angle_alpha   90.00
_cell.angle_beta   90.00
_cell.angle_gamma   90.00
#
_symmetry.space_group_name_H-M   'P 1'
#
loop_
_entity.id
_entity.type
_entity.pdbx_description
1 polymer ?
#
loop_
_entity_poly.entity_id
_entity_poly.type
_entity_poly.pdbx_seq_one_letter_code
_entity_poly.pdbx_strand_id
1 'polypeptide(L)'
;MRLLQLGFFLALASGLSALLIYISGVSDLHTTTKLSDQDLEALQSLQSGFKKCVSKNGLGLQAVTKGSDYCQVTLNFPTDTVPKWKDPKTGQLEGLSFEFNLCEAVATWEQVRNSTTILTREFIDALPNGWEDYAWRRINKGVLLNRCENNTLCLEKLSLVLPKTPPYVPKQFDRCAVIGNSGDLLQTKFGKEIDDYDVVIRENGAPIENYTEFVGKKSSFRLLNRGSAKALDKVIELDETRKEVLIIKTTIHDIMNKMIQEVPINNPVYLMLGASFGSAAKGTGLKALEFALSICESVDMYGFTVDPGYKEWTRYFSESRQGHTPLHGRAYYQMMECLGDKIFL
;
A
#
# COMPACT_ATOMS: atom_id res chain seq x y z
N MET A 1 -14.27 -8.83 -48.11
CA MET A 1 -13.70 -8.91 -46.75
C MET A 1 -13.24 -7.50 -46.35
N ARG A 2 -14.05 -6.51 -45.90
CA ARG A 2 -15.33 -6.47 -45.16
C ARG A 2 -15.35 -7.45 -43.99
N LEU A 3 -14.96 -6.93 -42.81
CA LEU A 3 -15.32 -7.30 -41.42
C LEU A 3 -14.13 -7.06 -40.45
N LEU A 4 -13.57 -5.86 -40.48
CA LEU A 4 -12.70 -5.29 -39.42
C LEU A 4 -13.24 -3.93 -38.94
N GLN A 5 -14.53 -3.72 -39.15
CA GLN A 5 -15.36 -2.70 -38.52
C GLN A 5 -16.54 -3.43 -37.88
N LEU A 6 -16.94 -3.01 -36.67
CA LEU A 6 -17.91 -3.60 -35.74
C LEU A 6 -17.33 -4.61 -34.74
N GLY A 7 -16.83 -4.05 -33.63
CA GLY A 7 -16.40 -4.80 -32.45
C GLY A 7 -15.74 -3.95 -31.37
N PHE A 8 -15.55 -2.64 -31.59
CA PHE A 8 -14.89 -1.74 -30.63
C PHE A 8 -15.73 -0.51 -30.26
N PHE A 9 -17.03 -0.52 -30.53
CA PHE A 9 -17.85 0.71 -30.46
C PHE A 9 -18.89 0.77 -29.35
N LEU A 10 -19.01 -0.19 -28.42
CA LEU A 10 -20.09 -0.15 -27.43
C LEU A 10 -19.75 -0.65 -26.00
N ALA A 11 -18.50 -0.62 -25.57
CA ALA A 11 -18.21 -0.82 -24.14
C ALA A 11 -17.00 0.01 -23.65
N LEU A 12 -17.26 0.77 -22.59
CA LEU A 12 -16.31 1.37 -21.63
C LEU A 12 -15.72 2.74 -22.01
N ALA A 13 -16.62 3.70 -22.24
CA ALA A 13 -16.37 5.14 -22.32
C ALA A 13 -15.94 5.78 -20.98
N SER A 14 -14.92 5.23 -20.32
CA SER A 14 -14.21 5.88 -19.20
C SER A 14 -12.80 5.30 -18.94
N GLY A 15 -12.51 4.08 -19.41
CA GLY A 15 -11.23 3.40 -19.13
C GLY A 15 -10.11 3.60 -20.18
N LEU A 16 -10.45 3.89 -21.44
CA LEU A 16 -9.45 4.03 -22.51
C LEU A 16 -8.66 5.36 -22.45
N SER A 17 -9.26 6.40 -21.89
CA SER A 17 -8.60 7.71 -21.71
C SER A 17 -7.41 7.61 -20.74
N ALA A 18 -7.52 6.79 -19.69
CA ALA A 18 -6.44 6.55 -18.73
C ALA A 18 -5.29 5.70 -19.33
N LEU A 19 -5.61 4.76 -20.23
CA LEU A 19 -4.64 3.92 -20.92
C LEU A 19 -3.78 4.70 -21.94
N LEU A 20 -4.35 5.70 -22.60
CA LEU A 20 -3.60 6.59 -23.50
C LEU A 20 -2.60 7.48 -22.76
N ILE A 21 -2.89 7.87 -21.53
CA ILE A 21 -2.00 8.68 -20.66
C ILE A 21 -0.76 7.87 -20.24
N TYR A 22 -0.88 6.54 -20.11
CA TYR A 22 0.23 5.68 -19.68
C TYR A 22 1.11 5.18 -20.85
N ILE A 23 0.53 4.84 -22.01
CA ILE A 23 1.28 4.31 -23.16
C ILE A 23 2.16 5.38 -23.82
N SER A 24 1.80 6.66 -23.71
CA SER A 24 2.47 7.76 -24.39
C SER A 24 3.65 8.37 -23.62
N GLY A 25 4.06 7.79 -22.48
CA GLY A 25 5.30 8.10 -21.76
C GLY A 25 5.71 9.56 -21.89
N VAL A 26 5.11 10.45 -21.09
CA VAL A 26 5.25 11.91 -21.19
C VAL A 26 6.71 12.33 -21.30
N SER A 27 7.14 12.43 -22.55
CA SER A 27 8.37 13.02 -23.05
C SER A 27 8.05 13.58 -24.43
N ASP A 28 6.87 14.18 -24.59
CA ASP A 28 6.60 15.17 -25.63
C ASP A 28 5.40 16.04 -25.22
N LEU A 29 5.68 17.07 -24.43
CA LEU A 29 4.72 18.10 -24.00
C LEU A 29 4.48 19.09 -25.15
N HIS A 30 3.96 18.63 -26.28
CA HIS A 30 3.48 19.48 -27.39
C HIS A 30 2.24 18.93 -28.11
N THR A 31 1.35 18.29 -27.36
CA THR A 31 -0.05 18.13 -27.77
C THR A 31 -0.95 18.75 -26.71
N THR A 32 -1.40 19.98 -26.96
CA THR A 32 -2.47 20.63 -26.20
C THR A 32 -3.79 19.93 -26.50
N THR A 33 -4.04 18.79 -25.87
CA THR A 33 -5.39 18.24 -25.73
C THR A 33 -6.16 19.18 -24.78
N LYS A 34 -7.08 19.97 -25.33
CA LYS A 34 -8.03 20.71 -24.49
C LYS A 34 -8.93 19.69 -23.80
N LEU A 35 -8.98 19.73 -22.47
CA LEU A 35 -9.93 18.95 -21.68
C LEU A 35 -11.35 19.26 -22.13
N SER A 36 -12.21 18.23 -22.20
CA SER A 36 -13.63 18.44 -22.44
C SER A 36 -14.31 19.05 -21.22
N ASP A 37 -15.49 19.65 -21.40
CA ASP A 37 -16.28 20.16 -20.27
C ASP A 37 -16.64 19.03 -19.28
N GLN A 38 -16.84 17.81 -19.77
CA GLN A 38 -17.10 16.62 -18.94
C GLN A 38 -15.87 16.24 -18.10
N ASP A 39 -14.67 16.28 -18.68
CA ASP A 39 -13.44 16.01 -17.93
C ASP A 39 -13.23 17.07 -16.84
N LEU A 40 -13.54 18.33 -17.15
CA LEU A 40 -13.44 19.44 -16.21
C LEU A 40 -14.42 19.26 -15.03
N GLU A 41 -15.67 18.90 -15.32
CA GLU A 41 -16.68 18.59 -14.31
C GLU A 41 -16.27 17.41 -13.44
N ALA A 42 -15.71 16.34 -14.03
CA ALA A 42 -15.21 15.18 -13.30
C ALA A 42 -14.06 15.55 -12.35
N LEU A 43 -13.10 16.36 -12.81
CA LEU A 43 -11.98 16.83 -11.98
C LEU A 43 -12.45 17.76 -10.84
N GLN A 44 -13.41 18.65 -11.12
CA GLN A 44 -14.04 19.49 -10.08
C GLN A 44 -14.80 18.65 -9.06
N SER A 45 -15.51 17.60 -9.52
CA SER A 45 -16.19 16.66 -8.63
C SER A 45 -15.19 15.92 -7.74
N LEU A 46 -14.11 15.36 -8.32
CA LEU A 46 -13.05 14.69 -7.57
C LEU A 46 -12.51 15.59 -6.47
N GLN A 47 -12.06 16.79 -6.85
CA GLN A 47 -11.47 17.75 -5.92
C GLN A 47 -12.46 18.21 -4.83
N SER A 48 -13.70 18.54 -5.20
CA SER A 48 -14.70 19.07 -4.26
C SER A 48 -15.09 18.04 -3.20
N GLY A 49 -15.28 16.78 -3.59
CA GLY A 49 -15.61 15.78 -2.58
C GLY A 49 -14.40 15.19 -1.86
N PHE A 50 -13.19 15.24 -2.43
CA PHE A 50 -11.97 15.06 -1.63
C PHE A 50 -11.93 16.07 -0.48
N LYS A 51 -12.15 17.36 -0.76
CA LYS A 51 -12.24 18.40 0.27
C LYS A 51 -13.33 18.12 1.29
N LYS A 52 -14.51 17.68 0.84
CA LYS A 52 -15.64 17.34 1.72
C LYS A 52 -15.30 16.17 2.66
N CYS A 53 -14.67 15.11 2.15
CA CYS A 53 -14.21 14.00 2.96
C CYS A 53 -13.18 14.46 3.99
N VAL A 54 -12.14 15.20 3.57
CA VAL A 54 -11.11 15.70 4.49
C VAL A 54 -11.72 16.59 5.58
N SER A 55 -12.67 17.45 5.23
CA SER A 55 -13.36 18.28 6.24
C SER A 55 -14.17 17.46 7.26
N LYS A 56 -14.67 16.29 6.87
CA LYS A 56 -15.51 15.43 7.70
C LYS A 56 -14.69 14.46 8.54
N ASN A 57 -13.69 13.82 7.93
CA ASN A 57 -12.94 12.70 8.51
C ASN A 57 -11.49 13.10 8.88
N GLY A 58 -10.99 14.24 8.40
CA GLY A 58 -9.59 14.66 8.51
C GLY A 58 -9.06 15.02 9.89
N LEU A 59 -9.89 14.93 10.93
CA LEU A 59 -9.53 15.27 12.32
C LEU A 59 -8.87 16.65 12.42
N GLY A 60 -9.48 17.65 11.78
CA GLY A 60 -9.00 19.04 11.74
C GLY A 60 -8.11 19.40 10.56
N LEU A 61 -7.73 18.45 9.71
CA LEU A 61 -7.06 18.74 8.43
C LEU A 61 -7.97 19.56 7.52
N GLN A 62 -7.36 20.46 6.76
CA GLN A 62 -8.05 21.27 5.75
C GLN A 62 -7.44 21.05 4.37
N ALA A 63 -8.26 20.67 3.40
CA ALA A 63 -7.86 20.57 2.00
C ALA A 63 -8.14 21.89 1.27
N VAL A 64 -7.09 22.53 0.77
CA VAL A 64 -7.19 23.77 -0.01
C VAL A 64 -6.58 23.57 -1.39
N THR A 65 -7.04 24.34 -2.38
CA THR A 65 -6.49 24.31 -3.74
C THR A 65 -6.02 25.69 -4.11
N LYS A 66 -4.88 25.77 -4.79
CA LYS A 66 -4.28 27.05 -5.20
C LYS A 66 -4.36 27.18 -6.71
N GLY A 67 -4.93 28.28 -7.19
CA GLY A 67 -5.00 28.58 -8.62
C GLY A 67 -6.02 27.73 -9.37
N SER A 68 -5.78 27.55 -10.67
CA SER A 68 -6.68 26.86 -11.62
C SER A 68 -6.30 25.39 -11.86
N ASP A 69 -5.35 24.83 -11.10
CA ASP A 69 -4.98 23.42 -11.21
C ASP A 69 -5.99 22.57 -10.44
N TYR A 70 -6.76 21.76 -11.17
CA TYR A 70 -7.80 20.90 -10.59
C TYR A 70 -7.24 19.67 -9.89
N CYS A 71 -6.00 19.27 -10.21
CA CYS A 71 -5.35 18.10 -9.67
C CYS A 71 -4.59 18.40 -8.37
N GLN A 72 -4.17 19.65 -8.16
CA GLN A 72 -3.32 20.01 -7.02
C GLN A 72 -4.13 20.43 -5.79
N VAL A 73 -3.79 19.84 -4.65
CA VAL A 73 -4.38 20.14 -3.34
C VAL A 73 -3.30 20.17 -2.28
N THR A 74 -3.42 21.11 -1.36
CA THR A 74 -2.60 21.17 -0.15
C THR A 74 -3.46 20.76 1.04
N LEU A 75 -3.00 19.75 1.78
CA LEU A 75 -3.52 19.43 3.11
C LEU A 75 -2.77 20.26 4.16
N ASN A 76 -3.50 21.10 4.89
CA ASN A 76 -2.99 21.89 5.98
C ASN A 76 -3.40 21.29 7.32
N PHE A 77 -2.46 21.23 8.24
CA PHE A 77 -2.71 20.93 9.64
C PHE A 77 -3.38 22.11 10.36
N PRO A 78 -4.12 21.86 11.46
CA PRO A 78 -4.65 22.93 12.31
C PRO A 78 -3.59 23.96 12.69
N THR A 79 -3.95 25.24 12.74
CA THR A 79 -3.00 26.35 12.96
C THR A 79 -2.34 26.34 14.33
N ASP A 80 -2.94 25.64 15.30
CA ASP A 80 -2.42 25.40 16.64
C ASP A 80 -1.52 24.16 16.73
N THR A 81 -1.30 23.46 15.60
CA THR A 81 -0.37 22.32 15.54
C THR A 81 1.07 22.81 15.73
N VAL A 82 1.76 22.27 16.72
CA VAL A 82 3.18 22.57 16.99
C VAL A 82 4.06 21.45 16.42
N PRO A 83 4.89 21.71 15.40
CA PRO A 83 5.78 20.71 14.83
C PRO A 83 6.89 20.41 15.84
N LYS A 84 6.94 19.17 16.35
CA LYS A 84 7.91 18.78 17.38
C LYS A 84 9.14 18.06 16.83
N TRP A 85 9.05 17.52 15.62
CA TRP A 85 10.15 16.78 15.01
C TRP A 85 11.04 17.68 14.16
N LYS A 86 12.33 17.42 14.26
CA LYS A 86 13.40 18.11 13.53
C LYS A 86 14.16 17.09 12.71
N ASP A 87 14.30 17.34 11.42
CA ASP A 87 15.06 16.49 10.52
C ASP A 87 16.53 16.41 10.99
N PRO A 88 17.08 15.21 11.25
CA PRO A 88 18.44 15.08 11.77
C PRO A 88 19.54 15.54 10.79
N LYS A 89 19.26 15.58 9.48
CA LYS A 89 20.21 15.97 8.44
C LYS A 89 20.14 17.46 8.16
N THR A 90 18.94 18.02 8.00
CA THR A 90 18.75 19.42 7.60
C THR A 90 18.55 20.34 8.80
N GLY A 91 18.17 19.81 9.95
CA GLY A 91 17.79 20.60 11.12
C GLY A 91 16.49 21.38 10.92
N GLN A 92 15.71 21.12 9.88
CA GLN A 92 14.43 21.80 9.67
C GLN A 92 13.33 21.11 10.48
N LEU A 93 12.38 21.90 10.97
CA LEU A 93 11.15 21.36 11.55
C LEU A 93 10.31 20.70 10.46
N GLU A 94 9.55 19.69 10.85
CA GLU A 94 8.58 19.07 9.96
C GLU A 94 7.57 20.09 9.44
N GLY A 95 7.19 19.97 8.16
CA GLY A 95 6.16 20.81 7.56
C GLY A 95 4.77 20.54 8.14
N LEU A 96 3.93 21.57 8.13
CA LEU A 96 2.51 21.51 8.51
C LEU A 96 1.55 21.56 7.31
N SER A 97 2.11 21.51 6.11
CA SER A 97 1.37 21.57 4.84
C SER A 97 1.99 20.58 3.87
N PHE A 98 1.17 19.76 3.23
CA PHE A 98 1.61 18.75 2.28
C PHE A 98 0.80 18.84 0.99
N GLU A 99 1.49 18.94 -0.13
CA GLU A 99 0.89 19.05 -1.45
C GLU A 99 0.77 17.67 -2.10
N PHE A 100 -0.38 17.42 -2.73
CA PHE A 100 -0.69 16.18 -3.42
C PHE A 100 -1.32 16.47 -4.76
N ASN A 101 -0.92 15.69 -5.76
CA ASN A 101 -1.58 15.62 -7.06
C ASN A 101 -2.61 14.48 -7.03
N LEU A 102 -3.90 14.81 -6.94
CA LEU A 102 -4.98 13.83 -6.88
C LEU A 102 -5.11 13.02 -8.18
N CYS A 103 -4.82 13.63 -9.33
CA CYS A 103 -4.93 12.95 -10.61
C CYS A 103 -3.85 11.86 -10.75
N GLU A 104 -2.61 12.18 -10.36
CA GLU A 104 -1.54 11.20 -10.29
C GLU A 104 -1.84 10.10 -9.26
N ALA A 105 -2.40 10.47 -8.11
CA ALA A 105 -2.81 9.50 -7.09
C ALA A 105 -3.90 8.54 -7.61
N VAL A 106 -4.94 9.05 -8.27
CA VAL A 106 -6.00 8.23 -8.88
C VAL A 106 -5.44 7.35 -10.00
N ALA A 107 -4.59 7.88 -10.87
CA ALA A 107 -3.96 7.09 -11.93
C ALA A 107 -3.11 5.96 -11.37
N THR A 108 -2.30 6.25 -10.34
CA THR A 108 -1.49 5.24 -9.63
C THR A 108 -2.37 4.20 -8.95
N TRP A 109 -3.48 4.64 -8.36
CA TRP A 109 -4.45 3.76 -7.73
C TRP A 109 -5.06 2.77 -8.72
N GLU A 110 -5.56 3.25 -9.87
CA GLU A 110 -6.11 2.40 -10.91
C GLU A 110 -5.05 1.46 -11.52
N GLN A 111 -3.79 1.90 -11.62
CA GLN A 111 -2.70 1.02 -12.01
C GLN A 111 -2.52 -0.12 -11.00
N VAL A 112 -2.52 0.17 -9.70
CA VAL A 112 -2.39 -0.84 -8.64
C VAL A 112 -3.54 -1.84 -8.69
N ARG A 113 -4.78 -1.37 -8.81
CA ARG A 113 -6.00 -2.21 -8.87
C ARG A 113 -6.04 -3.17 -10.05
N ASN A 114 -5.26 -2.91 -11.09
CA ASN A 114 -5.16 -3.74 -12.29
C ASN A 114 -3.83 -4.51 -12.37
N SER A 115 -3.06 -4.56 -11.29
CA SER A 115 -1.74 -5.19 -11.25
C SER A 115 -1.63 -6.22 -10.12
N THR A 116 -0.63 -7.10 -10.18
CA THR A 116 -0.26 -7.93 -9.03
C THR A 116 0.90 -7.27 -8.27
N THR A 117 0.84 -7.29 -6.94
CA THR A 117 1.90 -6.72 -6.10
C THR A 117 2.83 -7.78 -5.51
N ILE A 118 2.58 -9.06 -5.79
CA ILE A 118 3.45 -10.16 -5.37
C ILE A 118 4.53 -10.37 -6.43
N LEU A 119 5.78 -10.46 -5.99
CA LEU A 119 6.90 -10.78 -6.85
C LEU A 119 6.78 -12.23 -7.30
N THR A 120 6.81 -12.46 -8.61
CA THR A 120 6.74 -13.79 -9.21
C THR A 120 7.99 -14.08 -10.02
N ARG A 121 8.25 -15.37 -10.26
CA ARG A 121 9.28 -15.78 -11.20
C ARG A 121 8.96 -15.31 -12.63
N GLU A 122 7.71 -15.45 -13.05
CA GLU A 122 7.25 -14.98 -14.37
C GLU A 122 7.58 -13.50 -14.61
N PHE A 123 7.41 -12.64 -13.59
CA PHE A 123 7.78 -11.23 -13.69
C PHE A 123 9.29 -11.05 -13.91
N ILE A 124 10.13 -11.77 -13.15
CA ILE A 124 11.59 -11.69 -13.29
C ILE A 124 12.03 -12.21 -14.65
N ASP A 125 11.46 -13.32 -15.11
CA ASP A 125 11.76 -13.94 -16.41
C ASP A 125 11.34 -13.04 -17.60
N ALA A 126 10.33 -12.18 -17.41
CA ALA A 126 9.87 -11.23 -18.43
C ALA A 126 10.73 -9.95 -18.53
N LEU A 127 11.55 -9.63 -17.53
CA LEU A 127 12.42 -8.46 -17.56
C LEU A 127 13.71 -8.72 -18.37
N PRO A 128 14.19 -7.75 -19.17
CA PRO A 128 15.52 -7.81 -19.75
C PRO A 128 16.57 -7.96 -18.64
N ASN A 129 17.37 -9.04 -18.69
CA ASN A 129 18.34 -9.40 -17.65
C ASN A 129 17.74 -9.42 -16.23
N GLY A 130 16.47 -9.78 -16.06
CA GLY A 130 15.75 -9.66 -14.79
C GLY A 130 16.43 -10.36 -13.62
N TRP A 131 17.10 -11.49 -13.85
CA TRP A 131 17.87 -12.16 -12.80
C TRP A 131 19.11 -11.38 -12.35
N GLU A 132 19.86 -10.84 -13.32
CA GLU A 132 21.10 -10.10 -13.06
C GLU A 132 20.84 -8.70 -12.50
N ASP A 133 19.88 -7.99 -13.09
CA ASP A 133 19.65 -6.58 -12.78
C ASP A 133 18.61 -6.38 -11.68
N TYR A 134 17.59 -7.24 -11.60
CA TYR A 134 16.50 -7.10 -10.65
C TYR A 134 16.64 -8.09 -9.48
N ALA A 135 16.62 -9.40 -9.71
CA ALA A 135 16.63 -10.41 -8.64
C ALA A 135 17.88 -10.30 -7.77
N TRP A 136 19.05 -10.07 -8.38
CA TRP A 136 20.30 -9.81 -7.67
C TRP A 136 20.22 -8.66 -6.65
N ARG A 137 19.49 -7.59 -6.96
CA ARG A 137 19.30 -6.45 -6.04
C ARG A 137 18.36 -6.78 -4.88
N ARG A 138 17.54 -7.82 -5.03
CA ARG A 138 16.52 -8.25 -4.06
C ARG A 138 17.03 -9.33 -3.10
N ILE A 139 18.14 -9.99 -3.41
CA ILE A 139 18.76 -10.96 -2.50
C ILE A 139 19.83 -10.32 -1.60
N ASN A 140 19.89 -10.75 -0.34
CA ASN A 140 21.10 -10.67 0.48
C ASN A 140 22.31 -11.31 -0.26
N LYS A 141 23.32 -10.48 -0.52
CA LYS A 141 24.40 -10.79 -1.47
C LYS A 141 25.56 -11.59 -0.86
N GLY A 142 25.64 -11.73 0.47
CA GLY A 142 26.68 -12.52 1.14
C GLY A 142 28.11 -12.20 0.67
N VAL A 143 28.99 -13.21 0.64
CA VAL A 143 30.42 -13.10 0.26
C VAL A 143 30.68 -13.57 -1.19
N LEU A 144 29.80 -14.39 -1.77
CA LEU A 144 29.95 -14.97 -3.11
C LEU A 144 29.10 -14.17 -4.12
N LEU A 145 29.77 -13.43 -5.02
CA LEU A 145 29.15 -12.40 -5.87
C LEU A 145 29.41 -12.66 -7.36
N ASN A 146 28.50 -13.33 -8.07
CA ASN A 146 28.49 -13.34 -9.54
C ASN A 146 27.21 -12.75 -10.14
N ARG A 147 26.52 -11.84 -9.44
CA ARG A 147 25.33 -11.15 -9.97
C ARG A 147 24.18 -12.02 -10.44
N CYS A 148 24.02 -13.25 -9.95
CA CYS A 148 23.10 -14.22 -10.56
C CYS A 148 23.43 -14.55 -12.04
N GLU A 149 24.64 -14.33 -12.56
CA GLU A 149 25.02 -14.73 -13.94
C GLU A 149 24.67 -16.20 -14.23
N ASN A 150 24.81 -17.06 -13.21
CA ASN A 150 24.16 -18.36 -13.16
C ASN A 150 22.96 -18.28 -12.20
N ASN A 151 21.74 -18.29 -12.75
CA ASN A 151 20.50 -18.09 -11.99
C ASN A 151 20.25 -19.17 -10.92
N THR A 152 20.99 -20.30 -10.94
CA THR A 152 20.79 -21.43 -10.01
C THR A 152 20.80 -21.00 -8.55
N LEU A 153 21.79 -20.20 -8.14
CA LEU A 153 21.91 -19.73 -6.74
C LEU A 153 20.74 -18.82 -6.33
N CYS A 154 20.32 -17.93 -7.22
CA CYS A 154 19.24 -16.98 -6.95
C CYS A 154 17.88 -17.69 -6.96
N LEU A 155 17.69 -18.67 -7.84
CA LEU A 155 16.54 -19.56 -7.85
C LEU A 155 16.46 -20.37 -6.56
N GLU A 156 17.54 -21.02 -6.13
CA GLU A 156 17.60 -21.77 -4.88
C GLU A 156 17.19 -20.89 -3.70
N LYS A 157 17.79 -19.70 -3.60
CA LYS A 157 17.52 -18.70 -2.57
C LYS A 157 16.10 -18.14 -2.59
N LEU A 158 15.46 -18.03 -3.74
CA LEU A 158 14.12 -17.43 -3.82
C LEU A 158 13.01 -18.47 -3.89
N SER A 159 13.31 -19.73 -4.22
CA SER A 159 12.34 -20.79 -4.53
C SER A 159 11.24 -20.99 -3.49
N LEU A 160 11.56 -20.86 -2.19
CA LEU A 160 10.58 -21.03 -1.11
C LEU A 160 9.60 -19.86 -0.95
N VAL A 161 9.95 -18.69 -1.48
CA VAL A 161 9.20 -17.44 -1.27
C VAL A 161 8.82 -16.71 -2.56
N LEU A 162 9.13 -17.31 -3.71
CA LEU A 162 8.92 -16.77 -5.06
C LEU A 162 8.01 -17.72 -5.86
N PRO A 163 6.70 -17.45 -5.92
CA PRO A 163 5.78 -18.26 -6.69
C PRO A 163 6.07 -18.13 -8.20
N LYS A 164 5.74 -19.18 -8.96
CA LYS A 164 5.95 -19.18 -10.43
C LYS A 164 5.12 -18.10 -11.11
N THR A 165 3.82 -18.08 -10.80
CA THR A 165 2.80 -17.17 -11.33
C THR A 165 2.12 -16.43 -10.17
N PRO A 166 1.38 -15.34 -10.42
CA PRO A 166 0.66 -14.63 -9.36
C PRO A 166 -0.31 -15.56 -8.62
N PRO A 167 -0.20 -15.69 -7.28
CA PRO A 167 -1.11 -16.55 -6.51
C PRO A 167 -2.50 -15.93 -6.33
N TYR A 168 -2.62 -14.61 -6.56
CA TYR A 168 -3.87 -13.86 -6.53
C TYR A 168 -3.95 -12.99 -7.77
N VAL A 169 -5.16 -12.83 -8.28
CA VAL A 169 -5.47 -11.99 -9.44
C VAL A 169 -6.10 -10.67 -8.99
N PRO A 170 -6.07 -9.63 -9.85
CA PRO A 170 -6.68 -8.36 -9.52
C PRO A 170 -8.16 -8.49 -9.14
N LYS A 171 -8.59 -7.82 -8.07
CA LYS A 171 -10.00 -7.77 -7.59
C LYS A 171 -10.64 -9.16 -7.38
N GLN A 172 -9.85 -10.11 -6.88
CA GLN A 172 -10.30 -11.46 -6.57
C GLN A 172 -11.32 -11.51 -5.42
N PHE A 173 -11.25 -10.58 -4.47
CA PHE A 173 -12.11 -10.51 -3.29
C PHE A 173 -12.99 -9.26 -3.36
N ASP A 174 -14.18 -9.30 -2.75
CA ASP A 174 -15.09 -8.15 -2.76
C ASP A 174 -14.66 -7.14 -1.69
N ARG A 175 -14.78 -7.51 -0.41
CA ARG A 175 -14.53 -6.59 0.72
C ARG A 175 -13.32 -7.00 1.54
N CYS A 176 -12.37 -6.07 1.69
CA CYS A 176 -11.18 -6.28 2.51
C CYS A 176 -11.04 -5.23 3.62
N ALA A 177 -10.57 -5.66 4.78
CA ALA A 177 -10.17 -4.77 5.86
C ALA A 177 -8.65 -4.82 6.05
N VAL A 178 -8.01 -3.65 6.11
CA VAL A 178 -6.61 -3.51 6.51
C VAL A 178 -6.56 -2.95 7.92
N ILE A 179 -5.90 -3.69 8.81
CA ILE A 179 -5.81 -3.38 10.23
C ILE A 179 -4.40 -2.88 10.53
N GLY A 180 -4.29 -1.56 10.71
CA GLY A 180 -3.12 -0.88 11.21
C GLY A 180 -2.88 -1.19 12.69
N ASN A 181 -1.93 -0.46 13.28
CA ASN A 181 -1.44 -0.77 14.63
C ASN A 181 -1.71 0.33 15.66
N SER A 182 -2.44 1.40 15.32
CA SER A 182 -2.72 2.50 16.24
C SER A 182 -3.43 2.04 17.51
N GLY A 183 -3.08 2.65 18.65
CA GLY A 183 -3.79 2.46 19.92
C GLY A 183 -5.27 2.86 19.88
N ASP A 184 -5.67 3.69 18.92
CA ASP A 184 -7.07 4.13 18.77
C ASP A 184 -8.03 2.99 18.45
N LEU A 185 -7.52 1.85 17.98
CA LEU A 185 -8.31 0.63 17.83
C LEU A 185 -8.97 0.18 19.15
N LEU A 186 -8.40 0.55 20.31
CA LEU A 186 -8.99 0.22 21.62
C LEU A 186 -10.16 1.12 22.02
N GLN A 187 -10.42 2.21 21.27
CA GLN A 187 -11.52 3.13 21.60
C GLN A 187 -12.88 2.61 21.12
N THR A 188 -12.89 1.73 20.12
CA THR A 188 -14.11 1.23 19.49
C THR A 188 -14.02 -0.27 19.24
N LYS A 189 -15.09 -1.00 19.55
CA LYS A 189 -15.17 -2.46 19.43
C LYS A 189 -15.48 -2.90 18.00
N PHE A 190 -14.53 -2.72 17.10
CA PHE A 190 -14.69 -3.08 15.68
C PHE A 190 -14.61 -4.59 15.41
N GLY A 191 -14.34 -5.43 16.41
CA GLY A 191 -13.93 -6.81 16.15
C GLY A 191 -14.93 -7.64 15.36
N LYS A 192 -16.24 -7.48 15.65
CA LYS A 192 -17.29 -8.17 14.90
C LYS A 192 -17.38 -7.69 13.45
N GLU A 193 -17.30 -6.38 13.24
CA GLU A 193 -17.35 -5.76 11.91
C GLU A 193 -16.16 -6.19 11.05
N ILE A 194 -14.95 -6.20 11.63
CA ILE A 194 -13.72 -6.67 10.97
C ILE A 194 -13.84 -8.15 10.56
N ASP A 195 -14.44 -8.98 11.42
CA ASP A 195 -14.61 -10.40 11.14
C ASP A 195 -15.64 -10.69 10.03
N ASP A 196 -16.46 -9.72 9.63
CA ASP A 196 -17.45 -9.86 8.56
C ASP A 196 -16.86 -9.62 7.15
N TYR A 197 -15.61 -9.15 7.02
CA TYR A 197 -14.92 -8.97 5.72
C TYR A 197 -14.48 -10.29 5.09
N ASP A 198 -14.40 -10.37 3.75
CA ASP A 198 -13.90 -11.57 3.06
C ASP A 198 -12.43 -11.83 3.42
N VAL A 199 -11.66 -10.75 3.49
CA VAL A 199 -10.22 -10.78 3.72
C VAL A 199 -9.84 -9.75 4.78
N VAL A 200 -9.03 -10.19 5.75
CA VAL A 200 -8.46 -9.30 6.79
C VAL A 200 -6.94 -9.32 6.71
N ILE A 201 -6.36 -8.15 6.48
CA ILE A 201 -4.92 -7.96 6.30
C ILE A 201 -4.36 -7.26 7.53
N ARG A 202 -3.38 -7.90 8.19
CA ARG A 202 -2.71 -7.38 9.38
C ARG A 202 -1.25 -7.04 9.10
N GLU A 203 -0.60 -6.38 10.05
CA GLU A 203 0.77 -5.90 9.86
C GLU A 203 1.70 -6.30 11.01
N ASN A 204 2.89 -6.77 10.66
CA ASN A 204 4.00 -7.00 11.58
C ASN A 204 3.59 -7.93 12.75
N GLY A 205 4.20 -7.74 13.92
CA GLY A 205 3.94 -8.53 15.13
C GLY A 205 2.70 -8.10 15.92
N ALA A 206 1.61 -7.70 15.25
CA ALA A 206 0.40 -7.23 15.92
C ALA A 206 -0.48 -8.42 16.37
N PRO A 207 -0.69 -8.61 17.68
CA PRO A 207 -1.40 -9.77 18.22
C PRO A 207 -2.92 -9.64 18.08
N ILE A 208 -3.59 -10.79 18.01
CA ILE A 208 -5.06 -10.89 17.98
C ILE A 208 -5.60 -11.25 19.37
N GLU A 209 -4.92 -12.18 20.04
CA GLU A 209 -5.26 -12.64 21.39
C GLU A 209 -5.37 -11.46 22.36
N ASN A 210 -6.36 -11.51 23.25
CA ASN A 210 -6.74 -10.44 24.20
C ASN A 210 -7.31 -9.16 23.58
N TYR A 211 -7.27 -8.98 22.25
CA TYR A 211 -7.78 -7.78 21.57
C TYR A 211 -8.95 -8.08 20.62
N THR A 212 -9.43 -9.32 20.57
CA THR A 212 -10.44 -9.78 19.61
C THR A 212 -11.71 -8.94 19.55
N GLU A 213 -12.15 -8.35 20.67
CA GLU A 213 -13.32 -7.47 20.72
C GLU A 213 -13.11 -6.17 19.92
N PHE A 214 -11.87 -5.71 19.80
CA PHE A 214 -11.48 -4.48 19.12
C PHE A 214 -11.00 -4.73 17.69
N VAL A 215 -10.19 -5.77 17.49
CA VAL A 215 -9.49 -5.99 16.21
C VAL A 215 -9.94 -7.24 15.45
N GLY A 216 -10.93 -7.98 15.97
CA GLY A 216 -11.46 -9.21 15.34
C GLY A 216 -10.54 -10.41 15.52
N LYS A 217 -10.99 -11.59 15.09
CA LYS A 217 -10.23 -12.86 15.11
C LYS A 217 -9.72 -13.27 13.74
N LYS A 218 -10.40 -12.87 12.67
CA LYS A 218 -10.06 -13.25 11.30
C LYS A 218 -8.71 -12.66 10.90
N SER A 219 -7.87 -13.47 10.28
CA SER A 219 -6.73 -12.96 9.52
C SER A 219 -6.44 -13.86 8.33
N SER A 220 -6.31 -13.22 7.17
CA SER A 220 -6.07 -13.89 5.89
C SER A 220 -4.64 -13.66 5.43
N PHE A 221 -4.13 -12.44 5.63
CA PHE A 221 -2.79 -12.04 5.24
C PHE A 221 -2.10 -11.23 6.33
N ARG A 222 -0.78 -11.32 6.36
CA ARG A 222 0.04 -10.49 7.22
C ARG A 222 1.25 -9.92 6.50
N LEU A 223 1.34 -8.60 6.45
CA LEU A 223 2.49 -7.91 5.86
C LEU A 223 3.59 -7.69 6.88
N LEU A 224 4.81 -8.08 6.53
CA LEU A 224 5.95 -8.04 7.44
C LEU A 224 7.04 -7.09 6.94
N ASN A 225 7.46 -6.18 7.83
CA ASN A 225 8.73 -5.49 7.68
C ASN A 225 9.91 -6.42 7.98
N ARG A 226 11.14 -5.92 7.74
CA ARG A 226 12.38 -6.67 8.00
C ARG A 226 12.51 -7.15 9.45
N GLY A 227 12.07 -6.35 10.43
CA GLY A 227 12.19 -6.71 11.84
C GLY A 227 11.31 -7.91 12.20
N SER A 228 10.04 -7.88 11.79
CA SER A 228 9.07 -8.94 12.03
C SER A 228 9.42 -10.20 11.24
N ALA A 229 9.89 -10.03 10.00
CA ALA A 229 10.33 -11.14 9.16
C ALA A 229 11.55 -11.90 9.72
N LYS A 230 12.35 -11.31 10.63
CA LYS A 230 13.42 -12.02 11.35
C LYS A 230 12.93 -12.89 12.50
N ALA A 231 11.67 -12.72 12.92
CA ALA A 231 11.03 -13.47 14.00
C ALA A 231 9.80 -14.19 13.45
N LEU A 232 9.96 -14.85 12.30
CA LEU A 232 8.86 -15.46 11.55
C LEU A 232 8.17 -16.56 12.37
N ASP A 233 8.97 -17.32 13.11
CA ASP A 233 8.55 -18.33 14.09
C ASP A 233 7.56 -17.77 15.11
N LYS A 234 7.79 -16.55 15.62
CA LYS A 234 6.89 -15.88 16.57
C LYS A 234 5.69 -15.26 15.90
N VAL A 235 5.85 -14.78 14.67
CA VAL A 235 4.76 -14.16 13.91
C VAL A 235 3.67 -15.18 13.59
N ILE A 236 4.03 -16.40 13.21
CA ILE A 236 3.03 -17.44 12.89
C ILE A 236 2.21 -17.88 14.11
N GLU A 237 2.69 -17.60 15.32
CA GLU A 237 1.97 -17.91 16.56
C GLU A 237 0.90 -16.86 16.90
N LEU A 238 0.89 -15.72 16.20
CA LEU A 238 -0.10 -14.66 16.41
C LEU A 238 -1.48 -15.00 15.83
N ASP A 239 -1.54 -15.96 14.91
CA ASP A 239 -2.76 -16.55 14.36
C ASP A 239 -2.88 -18.00 14.84
N GLU A 240 -3.88 -18.26 15.67
CA GLU A 240 -4.16 -19.59 16.22
C GLU A 240 -4.38 -20.63 15.11
N THR A 241 -4.89 -20.21 13.95
CA THR A 241 -5.15 -21.13 12.83
C THR A 241 -3.88 -21.49 12.06
N ARG A 242 -2.82 -20.68 12.18
CA ARG A 242 -1.56 -20.77 11.43
C ARG A 242 -1.77 -20.87 9.91
N LYS A 243 -2.77 -20.16 9.39
CA LYS A 243 -3.16 -20.18 7.97
C LYS A 243 -2.95 -18.85 7.25
N GLU A 244 -2.62 -17.79 7.99
CA GLU A 244 -2.26 -16.50 7.40
C GLU A 244 -1.20 -16.66 6.29
N VAL A 245 -1.40 -15.96 5.17
CA VAL A 245 -0.38 -15.82 4.14
C VAL A 245 0.53 -14.64 4.48
N LEU A 246 1.84 -14.88 4.49
CA LEU A 246 2.83 -13.92 4.94
C LEU A 246 3.46 -13.21 3.74
N ILE A 247 3.30 -11.89 3.67
CA ILE A 247 3.80 -11.07 2.58
C ILE A 247 4.94 -10.20 3.09
N ILE A 248 6.10 -10.32 2.47
CA ILE A 248 7.33 -9.79 3.03
C ILE A 248 7.93 -8.73 2.13
N LYS A 249 8.28 -7.60 2.76
CA LYS A 249 8.90 -6.43 2.13
C LYS A 249 10.37 -6.31 2.53
N THR A 250 11.21 -7.30 2.24
CA THR A 250 12.66 -7.23 2.57
C THR A 250 13.50 -8.20 1.72
N THR A 251 14.82 -8.09 1.87
CA THR A 251 15.84 -8.84 1.13
C THR A 251 16.48 -9.97 1.94
N ILE A 252 16.01 -10.22 3.18
CA ILE A 252 16.55 -11.26 4.11
C ILE A 252 15.98 -12.67 3.87
N HIS A 253 15.75 -13.01 2.60
CA HIS A 253 15.19 -14.30 2.18
C HIS A 253 16.00 -15.52 2.65
N ASP A 254 17.32 -15.38 2.82
CA ASP A 254 18.20 -16.42 3.35
C ASP A 254 17.88 -16.80 4.79
N ILE A 255 17.69 -15.81 5.67
CA ILE A 255 17.30 -16.04 7.06
C ILE A 255 15.92 -16.69 7.11
N MET A 256 15.00 -16.23 6.25
CA MET A 256 13.62 -16.73 6.21
C MET A 256 13.55 -18.16 5.69
N ASN A 257 14.27 -18.50 4.63
CA ASN A 257 14.34 -19.86 4.10
C ASN A 257 14.87 -20.83 5.16
N LYS A 258 15.91 -20.43 5.90
CA LYS A 258 16.44 -21.23 7.00
C LYS A 258 15.36 -21.48 8.06
N MET A 259 14.63 -20.44 8.49
CA MET A 259 13.51 -20.60 9.42
C MET A 259 12.40 -21.50 8.86
N ILE A 260 12.01 -21.31 7.60
CA ILE A 260 10.97 -22.12 6.94
C ILE A 260 11.36 -23.60 6.87
N GLN A 261 12.65 -23.91 6.73
CA GLN A 261 13.14 -25.28 6.67
C GLN A 261 13.34 -25.92 8.05
N GLU A 262 13.80 -25.14 9.04
CA GLU A 262 14.16 -25.65 10.37
C GLU A 262 13.00 -25.62 11.37
N VAL A 263 12.01 -24.75 11.14
CA VAL A 263 10.81 -24.57 11.97
C VAL A 263 9.60 -25.03 11.15
N PRO A 264 8.57 -25.67 11.76
CA PRO A 264 7.37 -26.12 11.04
C PRO A 264 6.45 -24.95 10.62
N ILE A 265 6.96 -24.07 9.75
CA ILE A 265 6.24 -22.94 9.17
C ILE A 265 5.56 -23.44 7.90
N ASN A 266 4.26 -23.73 7.99
CA ASN A 266 3.45 -24.20 6.86
C ASN A 266 2.72 -23.06 6.14
N ASN A 267 2.79 -21.83 6.67
CA ASN A 267 2.19 -20.65 6.07
C ASN A 267 2.80 -20.39 4.69
N PRO A 268 2.00 -20.05 3.66
CA PRO A 268 2.53 -19.53 2.43
C PRO A 268 3.28 -18.21 2.67
N VAL A 269 4.49 -18.10 2.11
CA VAL A 269 5.35 -16.93 2.28
C VAL A 269 5.69 -16.35 0.92
N TYR A 270 5.42 -15.06 0.71
CA TYR A 270 5.63 -14.40 -0.57
C TYR A 270 6.40 -13.09 -0.45
N LEU A 271 7.20 -12.77 -1.47
CA LEU A 271 7.87 -11.47 -1.57
C LEU A 271 6.98 -10.45 -2.29
N MET A 272 7.02 -9.19 -1.84
CA MET A 272 6.35 -8.09 -2.55
C MET A 272 7.21 -7.57 -3.71
N LEU A 273 6.57 -7.29 -4.86
CA LEU A 273 7.17 -6.85 -6.12
C LEU A 273 7.83 -5.47 -6.05
N GLY A 274 7.32 -4.54 -5.24
CA GLY A 274 7.86 -3.18 -5.23
C GLY A 274 6.81 -2.15 -4.80
N ALA A 275 7.01 -0.88 -5.16
CA ALA A 275 6.09 0.21 -4.87
C ALA A 275 5.58 0.85 -6.14
N SER A 276 4.27 0.82 -6.34
CA SER A 276 3.58 1.62 -7.35
C SER A 276 3.39 3.05 -6.85
N PHE A 277 3.02 3.23 -5.58
CA PHE A 277 3.08 4.53 -4.91
C PHE A 277 4.55 4.85 -4.62
N GLY A 278 5.08 5.97 -5.14
CA GLY A 278 6.52 6.27 -5.21
C GLY A 278 7.33 6.22 -3.90
N SER A 279 8.54 6.79 -3.92
CA SER A 279 9.52 6.63 -2.82
C SER A 279 9.06 7.08 -1.41
N ALA A 280 7.97 7.85 -1.31
CA ALA A 280 7.32 8.24 -0.06
C ALA A 280 6.62 7.07 0.67
N ALA A 281 6.28 5.99 -0.04
CA ALA A 281 5.46 4.88 0.46
C ALA A 281 6.26 3.77 1.20
N LYS A 282 6.99 4.14 2.26
CA LYS A 282 7.92 3.20 2.93
C LYS A 282 7.31 2.38 4.06
N GLY A 283 6.18 2.79 4.64
CA GLY A 283 5.55 2.06 5.76
C GLY A 283 5.06 0.65 5.39
N THR A 284 4.89 -0.22 6.39
CA THR A 284 4.21 -1.52 6.19
C THR A 284 2.74 -1.29 5.85
N GLY A 285 2.06 -0.36 6.52
CA GLY A 285 0.63 -0.17 6.29
C GLY A 285 0.25 0.33 4.93
N LEU A 286 1.00 1.26 4.35
CA LEU A 286 0.75 1.64 2.96
C LEU A 286 1.00 0.48 1.98
N LYS A 287 1.91 -0.45 2.29
CA LYS A 287 2.06 -1.67 1.50
C LYS A 287 0.90 -2.63 1.67
N ALA A 288 0.32 -2.67 2.85
CA ALA A 288 -0.86 -3.49 3.12
C ALA A 288 -2.05 -2.95 2.34
N LEU A 289 -2.21 -1.62 2.28
CA LEU A 289 -3.20 -0.96 1.43
C LEU A 289 -2.93 -1.22 -0.04
N GLU A 290 -1.70 -1.08 -0.53
CA GLU A 290 -1.35 -1.34 -1.93
C GLU A 290 -1.66 -2.79 -2.33
N PHE A 291 -1.33 -3.74 -1.46
CA PHE A 291 -1.69 -5.15 -1.67
C PHE A 291 -3.21 -5.35 -1.66
N ALA A 292 -3.93 -4.79 -0.68
CA ALA A 292 -5.38 -4.87 -0.58
C ALA A 292 -6.05 -4.31 -1.85
N LEU A 293 -5.62 -3.13 -2.28
CA LEU A 293 -6.13 -2.47 -3.49
C LEU A 293 -5.90 -3.32 -4.74
N SER A 294 -4.82 -4.10 -4.80
CA SER A 294 -4.60 -5.00 -5.92
C SER A 294 -5.59 -6.17 -5.96
N ILE A 295 -5.94 -6.77 -4.81
CA ILE A 295 -6.71 -8.02 -4.77
C ILE A 295 -8.19 -7.86 -4.39
N CYS A 296 -8.63 -6.66 -4.01
CA CYS A 296 -9.97 -6.39 -3.48
C CYS A 296 -10.74 -5.39 -4.33
N GLU A 297 -12.06 -5.54 -4.41
CA GLU A 297 -12.92 -4.52 -5.01
C GLU A 297 -12.98 -3.28 -4.10
N SER A 298 -13.29 -3.45 -2.81
CA SER A 298 -13.29 -2.39 -1.80
C SER A 298 -12.32 -2.66 -0.64
N VAL A 299 -11.79 -1.59 -0.04
CA VAL A 299 -10.83 -1.66 1.06
C VAL A 299 -11.18 -0.67 2.16
N ASP A 300 -11.37 -1.18 3.37
CA ASP A 300 -11.64 -0.39 4.56
C ASP A 300 -10.42 -0.40 5.49
N MET A 301 -10.17 0.74 6.14
CA MET A 301 -8.95 0.98 6.91
C MET A 301 -9.26 1.18 8.38
N TYR A 302 -8.59 0.44 9.27
CA TYR A 302 -8.75 0.56 10.71
C TYR A 302 -7.40 0.80 11.39
N GLY A 303 -7.32 1.72 12.34
CA GLY A 303 -6.10 1.93 13.14
C GLY A 303 -4.91 2.56 12.39
N PHE A 304 -5.20 3.42 11.41
CA PHE A 304 -4.21 4.21 10.64
C PHE A 304 -4.02 5.64 11.16
N THR A 305 -4.63 5.96 12.30
CA THR A 305 -4.50 7.28 12.92
C THR A 305 -3.09 7.50 13.45
N VAL A 306 -2.70 8.78 13.41
CA VAL A 306 -1.44 9.28 13.95
C VAL A 306 -1.81 10.27 15.05
N ASP A 307 -1.25 10.11 16.25
CA ASP A 307 -1.48 11.02 17.39
C ASP A 307 -1.34 12.49 16.94
N PRO A 308 -2.43 13.28 16.94
CA PRO A 308 -2.37 14.69 16.59
C PRO A 308 -1.52 15.52 17.57
N GLY A 309 -1.31 15.03 18.79
CA GLY A 309 -0.64 15.75 19.87
C GLY A 309 0.88 15.57 19.92
N TYR A 310 1.49 14.67 19.12
CA TYR A 310 2.92 14.35 19.20
C TYR A 310 3.41 14.11 20.63
N LYS A 311 2.59 13.53 21.51
CA LYS A 311 3.04 13.22 22.87
C LYS A 311 3.60 11.81 22.90
N GLU A 312 2.91 10.91 22.19
CA GLU A 312 3.05 9.49 22.39
C GLU A 312 2.60 8.76 21.13
N TRP A 313 3.38 7.78 20.65
CA TRP A 313 2.87 6.85 19.64
C TRP A 313 2.53 5.55 20.33
N THR A 314 1.26 5.18 20.25
CA THR A 314 0.72 4.00 20.90
C THR A 314 0.44 2.93 19.86
N ARG A 315 0.75 1.69 20.22
CA ARG A 315 0.14 0.54 19.56
C ARG A 315 -0.90 -0.04 20.49
N TYR A 316 -1.96 -0.60 19.95
CA TYR A 316 -3.00 -1.21 20.78
C TYR A 316 -2.49 -2.36 21.67
N PHE A 317 -1.28 -2.86 21.39
CA PHE A 317 -0.65 -3.99 22.07
C PHE A 317 0.69 -3.64 22.74
N SER A 318 1.04 -2.37 22.89
CA SER A 318 2.25 -1.99 23.61
C SER A 318 2.06 -0.75 24.44
N GLU A 319 2.84 -0.63 25.50
CA GLU A 319 2.97 0.64 26.22
C GLU A 319 3.35 1.76 25.26
N SER A 320 2.87 2.94 25.64
CA SER A 320 3.15 4.15 24.92
C SER A 320 4.64 4.44 24.86
N ARG A 321 5.10 4.90 23.70
CA ARG A 321 6.50 5.27 23.49
C ARG A 321 6.59 6.74 23.14
N GLN A 322 7.56 7.41 23.74
CA GLN A 322 7.98 8.71 23.24
C GLN A 322 8.53 8.54 21.82
N GLY A 323 8.06 9.34 20.89
CA GLY A 323 8.50 9.25 19.51
C GLY A 323 7.72 10.13 18.56
N HIS A 324 8.23 10.19 17.34
CA HIS A 324 7.66 10.97 16.26
C HIS A 324 6.90 10.07 15.28
N THR A 325 5.64 10.41 15.00
CA THR A 325 4.93 9.85 13.85
C THR A 325 4.83 10.95 12.79
N PRO A 326 5.38 10.75 11.57
CA PRO A 326 5.42 11.80 10.57
C PRO A 326 4.05 12.33 10.18
N LEU A 327 3.87 13.66 10.20
CA LEU A 327 2.65 14.31 9.73
C LEU A 327 2.40 14.04 8.26
N HIS A 328 3.47 13.91 7.49
CA HIS A 328 3.37 13.51 6.10
C HIS A 328 2.65 12.16 5.96
N GLY A 329 2.91 11.20 6.86
CA GLY A 329 2.23 9.91 6.87
C GLY A 329 0.73 10.04 7.16
N ARG A 330 0.37 10.89 8.12
CA ARG A 330 -1.05 11.19 8.43
C ARG A 330 -1.76 11.83 7.24
N ALA A 331 -1.15 12.85 6.63
CA ALA A 331 -1.71 13.52 5.46
C ALA A 331 -1.88 12.53 4.29
N TYR A 332 -0.92 11.62 4.11
CA TYR A 332 -1.00 10.59 3.08
C TYR A 332 -2.12 9.57 3.32
N TYR A 333 -2.28 9.05 4.55
CA TYR A 333 -3.40 8.14 4.84
C TYR A 333 -4.75 8.83 4.68
N GLN A 334 -4.86 10.11 5.07
CA GLN A 334 -6.07 10.89 4.83
C GLN A 334 -6.36 11.06 3.34
N MET A 335 -5.31 11.30 2.53
CA MET A 335 -5.45 11.38 1.08
C MET A 335 -5.99 10.07 0.52
N MET A 336 -5.44 8.93 0.94
CA MET A 336 -5.89 7.61 0.50
C MET A 336 -7.34 7.35 0.88
N GLU A 337 -7.73 7.56 2.15
CA GLU A 337 -9.11 7.39 2.61
C GLU A 337 -10.09 8.21 1.75
N CYS A 338 -9.80 9.50 1.55
CA CYS A 338 -10.71 10.42 0.86
C CYS A 338 -10.72 10.31 -0.66
N LEU A 339 -9.77 9.60 -1.25
CA LEU A 339 -9.82 9.20 -2.65
C LEU A 339 -10.67 7.93 -2.83
N GLY A 340 -10.72 7.05 -1.83
CA GLY A 340 -11.52 5.82 -1.84
C GLY A 340 -13.03 6.07 -1.81
N ASP A 341 -13.49 7.07 -1.05
CA ASP A 341 -14.89 7.52 -0.94
C ASP A 341 -15.54 7.97 -2.27
N LYS A 342 -14.76 8.07 -3.35
CA LYS A 342 -15.13 8.73 -4.60
C LYS A 342 -15.16 7.83 -5.83
N ILE A 343 -14.54 6.65 -5.77
CA ILE A 343 -14.40 5.77 -6.95
C ILE A 343 -15.60 4.81 -7.10
N PHE A 344 -16.53 4.78 -6.14
CA PHE A 344 -17.68 3.85 -6.10
C PHE A 344 -19.07 4.50 -6.25
N LEU A 345 -19.20 5.63 -6.95
CA LEU A 345 -20.51 6.18 -7.33
C LEU A 345 -20.68 6.27 -8.85
#